data_AF-A0A396I0L6-F1
#
_entry.id   AF-A0A396I0L6-F1
#
_cell.length_a   1.000
_cell.length_b   1.000
_cell.length_c   1.000
_cell.angle_alpha   90.00
_cell.angle_beta   90.00
_cell.angle_gamma   90.00
#
_symmetry.space_group_name_H-M   'P 1'
#
loop_
_entity.id
_entity.type
_entity.pdbx_description
1 polymer ?
#
loop_
_entity_poly.entity_id
_entity_poly.type
_entity_poly.pdbx_seq_one_letter_code
_entity_poly.pdbx_strand_id
1 'polypeptide(L)'
;MLLKHKSTTSGLIDVIEKYARNNHELRAKLNTETSIFRNSEGDFGRKSAVEARNSPFPDEWWELYGCQAPHLQKLAIRVLSQTCSSSGCERNWSVFEHIH
;
A
#
# COMPACT_ATOMS: atom_id res chain seq x y z
N MET A 1 10.85 26.37 -7.17
CA MET A 1 9.80 25.76 -6.33
C MET A 1 9.50 24.31 -6.79
N LEU A 2 10.43 23.37 -6.63
CA LEU A 2 10.28 21.97 -7.12
C LEU A 2 10.68 20.92 -6.05
N LEU A 3 10.35 21.17 -4.78
CA LEU A 3 10.84 20.33 -3.67
C LEU A 3 9.75 19.82 -2.72
N LYS A 4 8.47 19.85 -3.11
CA LYS A 4 7.40 19.30 -2.25
C LYS A 4 6.90 17.91 -2.63
N HIS A 5 7.39 17.32 -3.73
CA HIS A 5 6.87 16.04 -4.25
C HIS A 5 7.84 14.85 -4.14
N LYS A 6 9.00 15.01 -3.49
CA LYS A 6 9.99 13.94 -3.31
C LYS A 6 9.92 13.22 -1.96
N SER A 7 9.23 13.78 -0.96
CA SER A 7 9.27 13.23 0.42
C SER A 7 8.30 12.07 0.67
N THR A 8 7.11 12.06 0.05
CA THR A 8 6.11 10.98 0.27
C THR A 8 6.47 9.69 -0.46
N THR A 9 7.08 9.79 -1.64
CA THR A 9 7.43 8.63 -2.47
C THR A 9 8.51 7.76 -1.82
N SER A 10 9.44 8.36 -1.07
CA SER A 10 10.54 7.63 -0.43
C SER A 10 10.06 6.65 0.64
N GLY A 11 9.03 7.00 1.41
CA GLY A 11 8.49 6.13 2.46
C GLY A 11 7.77 4.89 1.90
N LEU A 12 7.03 5.04 0.80
CA LEU A 12 6.38 3.91 0.14
C LEU A 12 7.39 2.95 -0.48
N ILE A 13 8.45 3.49 -1.10
CA ILE A 13 9.54 2.69 -1.66
C ILE A 13 10.25 1.91 -0.54
N ASP A 14 10.54 2.54 0.60
CA ASP A 14 11.15 1.86 1.76
C ASP A 14 10.27 0.71 2.29
N VAL A 15 8.96 0.93 2.40
CA VAL A 15 7.99 -0.11 2.80
C VAL A 15 7.97 -1.26 1.80
N ILE A 16 7.98 -0.99 0.50
CA ILE A 16 8.01 -2.01 -0.56
C ILE A 16 9.35 -2.77 -0.53
N GLU A 17 10.47 -2.08 -0.37
CA GLU A 17 11.80 -2.68 -0.30
C GLU A 17 11.94 -3.58 0.93
N LYS A 18 11.46 -3.12 2.08
CA LYS A 18 11.45 -3.91 3.30
C LYS A 18 10.44 -5.06 3.26
N TYR A 19 9.29 -4.90 2.61
CA TYR A 19 8.35 -6.01 2.43
C TYR A 19 8.93 -7.10 1.53
N ALA A 20 9.65 -6.72 0.47
CA ALA A 20 10.21 -7.68 -0.48
C ALA A 20 11.45 -8.42 0.04
N ARG A 21 12.22 -7.89 1.01
CA ARG A 21 13.42 -8.51 1.64
C ARG A 21 14.28 -9.40 0.69
N ASN A 22 14.63 -8.93 -0.50
CA ASN A 22 15.34 -9.61 -1.62
C ASN A 22 14.52 -10.32 -2.71
N ASN A 23 13.20 -10.34 -2.65
CA ASN A 23 12.37 -10.83 -3.75
C ASN A 23 12.26 -9.77 -4.85
N HIS A 24 13.25 -9.74 -5.76
CA HIS A 24 13.30 -8.77 -6.87
C HIS A 24 12.05 -8.81 -7.75
N GLU A 25 11.50 -10.00 -8.01
CA GLU A 25 10.27 -10.16 -8.80
C GLU A 25 9.05 -9.55 -8.08
N LEU A 26 8.90 -9.81 -6.78
CA LEU A 26 7.84 -9.23 -5.96
C LEU A 26 7.96 -7.70 -5.90
N ARG A 27 9.18 -7.19 -5.79
CA ARG A 27 9.48 -5.75 -5.79
C ARG A 27 9.10 -5.09 -7.11
N ALA A 28 9.42 -5.73 -8.23
CA ALA A 28 9.04 -5.26 -9.57
C ALA A 28 7.52 -5.25 -9.72
N LYS A 29 6.83 -6.34 -9.33
CA LYS A 29 5.36 -6.42 -9.33
C LYS A 29 4.73 -5.32 -8.47
N LEU A 30 5.21 -5.12 -7.24
CA LEU A 30 4.74 -4.06 -6.35
C LEU A 30 4.95 -2.65 -6.94
N ASN A 31 6.08 -2.41 -7.60
CA ASN A 31 6.33 -1.12 -8.26
C ASN A 31 5.35 -0.87 -9.42
N THR A 32 5.15 -1.89 -10.27
CA THR A 32 4.17 -1.83 -11.37
C THR A 32 2.76 -1.57 -10.84
N GLU A 33 2.33 -2.35 -9.86
CA GLU A 33 1.03 -2.21 -9.19
C GLU A 33 0.87 -0.84 -8.52
N THR A 34 1.93 -0.33 -7.88
CA THR A 34 1.95 1.03 -7.29
C THR A 34 1.78 2.11 -8.35
N SER A 35 2.36 1.91 -9.54
CA SER A 35 2.16 2.83 -10.65
C SER A 35 0.72 2.82 -11.14
N ILE A 36 0.10 1.65 -11.27
CA ILE A 36 -1.31 1.48 -11.67
C ILE A 36 -2.24 2.22 -10.69
N PHE A 37 -2.04 2.00 -9.38
CA PHE A 37 -2.79 2.70 -8.34
C PHE A 37 -2.60 4.22 -8.41
N ARG A 38 -1.36 4.69 -8.54
CA ARG A 38 -1.03 6.12 -8.57
C ARG A 38 -1.62 6.81 -9.80
N ASN A 39 -1.61 6.14 -10.95
CA ASN A 39 -2.20 6.66 -12.18
C ASN A 39 -3.73 6.52 -12.21
N SER A 40 -4.34 5.92 -11.18
CA SER A 40 -5.77 5.58 -11.15
C SER A 40 -6.17 4.78 -12.39
N GLU A 41 -5.34 3.82 -12.79
CA GLU A 41 -5.60 2.97 -13.94
C GLU A 41 -6.53 1.80 -13.57
N GLY A 42 -7.31 1.36 -14.57
CA GLY A 42 -8.20 0.22 -14.45
C GLY A 42 -9.24 0.34 -13.34
N ASP A 43 -9.25 -0.62 -12.41
CA ASP A 43 -10.25 -0.72 -11.34
C ASP A 43 -10.21 0.48 -10.38
N PHE A 44 -9.03 1.07 -10.17
CA PHE A 44 -8.81 2.23 -9.30
C PHE A 44 -9.34 3.55 -9.88
N GLY A 45 -9.47 3.64 -11.20
CA GLY A 45 -9.99 4.82 -11.90
C GLY A 45 -11.50 4.88 -12.04
N ARG A 46 -12.21 3.82 -11.63
CA ARG A 46 -13.67 3.79 -11.73
C ARG A 46 -14.28 4.84 -10.81
N LYS A 47 -15.38 5.45 -11.26
CA LYS A 47 -16.14 6.42 -10.45
C LYS A 47 -16.51 5.84 -9.07
N SER A 48 -16.96 4.58 -9.03
CA SER A 48 -17.26 3.87 -7.78
C SER A 48 -16.04 3.73 -6.86
N ALA A 49 -14.85 3.48 -7.42
CA ALA A 49 -13.61 3.41 -6.63
C ALA A 49 -13.23 4.78 -6.07
N VAL A 50 -13.35 5.84 -6.88
CA VAL A 50 -13.04 7.22 -6.46
C VAL A 50 -14.01 7.71 -5.39
N GLU A 51 -15.30 7.43 -5.52
CA GLU A 51 -16.32 7.81 -4.54
C GLU A 51 -16.15 7.04 -3.23
N ALA A 52 -15.86 5.73 -3.31
CA ALA A 52 -15.64 4.90 -2.14
C ALA A 52 -14.26 5.09 -1.49
N ARG A 53 -13.35 5.88 -2.09
CA ARG A 53 -11.97 6.06 -1.60
C ARG A 53 -11.89 6.65 -0.19
N ASN A 54 -12.89 7.45 0.18
CA ASN A 54 -13.00 8.03 1.53
C ASN A 54 -13.87 7.17 2.46
N SER A 55 -14.06 5.89 2.13
CA SER A 55 -14.79 4.94 2.98
C SER A 55 -14.15 4.89 4.37
N PRO A 56 -14.95 4.81 5.44
CA PRO A 56 -14.44 4.57 6.79
C PRO A 56 -13.77 3.19 6.94
N PHE A 57 -13.94 2.30 5.96
CA PHE A 57 -13.33 0.97 5.89
C PHE A 57 -12.34 0.91 4.73
N PRO A 58 -11.09 1.38 4.94
CA PRO A 58 -10.08 1.41 3.89
C PRO A 58 -9.60 0.00 3.48
N ASP A 59 -9.64 -0.96 4.41
CA ASP A 59 -9.40 -2.39 4.15
C ASP A 59 -10.40 -2.97 3.14
N GLU A 60 -11.70 -2.82 3.38
CA GLU A 60 -12.76 -3.25 2.46
C GLU A 60 -12.64 -2.58 1.07
N TRP A 61 -12.27 -1.30 1.01
CA TRP A 61 -12.02 -0.62 -0.26
C TRP A 61 -10.88 -1.28 -1.05
N TRP A 62 -9.78 -1.61 -0.37
CA TRP A 62 -8.67 -2.33 -0.98
C TRP A 62 -9.08 -3.74 -1.41
N GLU A 63 -9.95 -4.43 -0.66
CA GLU A 63 -10.48 -5.75 -1.07
C GLU A 63 -11.30 -5.68 -2.36
N LEU A 64 -12.15 -4.66 -2.50
CA LEU A 64 -13.05 -4.49 -3.64
C LEU A 64 -12.36 -4.00 -4.92
N TYR A 65 -11.49 -2.99 -4.81
CA TYR A 65 -10.88 -2.32 -5.96
C TYR A 65 -9.40 -2.68 -6.18
N GLY A 66 -8.77 -3.35 -5.21
CA GLY A 66 -7.37 -3.77 -5.26
C GLY A 66 -7.10 -5.04 -6.08
N CYS A 67 -8.10 -5.61 -6.75
CA CYS A 67 -7.97 -6.88 -7.48
C CYS A 67 -6.91 -6.83 -8.60
N GLN A 68 -6.70 -5.66 -9.20
CA GLN A 68 -5.68 -5.44 -10.24
C GLN A 68 -4.27 -5.27 -9.68
N ALA A 69 -4.14 -5.20 -8.35
CA ALA A 69 -2.89 -5.01 -7.65
C ALA A 69 -2.83 -5.94 -6.43
N PRO A 70 -2.82 -7.27 -6.62
CA PRO A 70 -2.99 -8.23 -5.54
C PRO A 70 -1.85 -8.23 -4.51
N HIS A 71 -0.62 -7.84 -4.89
CA HIS A 71 0.51 -7.75 -3.96
C HIS A 71 0.42 -6.45 -3.15
N LEU A 72 0.09 -5.35 -3.83
CA LEU A 72 -0.11 -4.05 -3.20
C LEU A 72 -1.32 -4.05 -2.27
N GLN A 73 -2.41 -4.73 -2.65
CA GLN A 73 -3.61 -4.93 -1.84
C GLN A 73 -3.25 -5.61 -0.51
N LYS A 74 -2.52 -6.73 -0.56
CA LYS A 74 -2.06 -7.43 0.66
C LYS A 74 -1.19 -6.56 1.54
N LEU A 75 -0.30 -5.76 0.94
CA LEU A 75 0.55 -4.82 1.66
C LEU A 75 -0.28 -3.71 2.31
N ALA A 76 -1.22 -3.12 1.56
CA ALA A 76 -2.07 -2.04 2.02
C ALA A 76 -2.99 -2.48 3.15
N ILE A 77 -3.69 -3.62 3.01
CA ILE A 77 -4.54 -4.19 4.06
C ILE A 77 -3.73 -4.48 5.32
N ARG A 78 -2.52 -5.04 5.19
CA ARG A 78 -1.63 -5.24 6.35
C ARG A 78 -1.26 -3.93 7.04
N VAL A 79 -0.83 -2.92 6.29
CA VAL A 79 -0.46 -1.62 6.85
C VAL A 79 -1.66 -0.95 7.53
N LEU A 80 -2.83 -0.99 6.89
CA LEU A 80 -4.07 -0.42 7.41
C LEU A 80 -4.51 -1.12 8.71
N SER A 81 -4.48 -2.45 8.72
CA SER A 81 -4.80 -3.27 9.90
C SER A 81 -3.86 -2.97 11.08
N GLN A 82 -2.58 -2.69 10.80
CA GLN A 82 -1.62 -2.27 11.83
C GLN A 82 -1.93 -0.86 12.35
N THR A 83 -2.27 0.09 11.49
CA THR A 83 -2.63 1.46 11.92
C THR A 83 -3.94 1.51 12.72
N CYS A 84 -4.93 0.68 12.41
CA CYS A 84 -6.17 0.58 13.19
C CYS A 84 -5.92 0.06 14.62
N SER A 85 -4.89 -0.76 14.84
CA SER A 85 -4.46 -1.20 16.18
C SER A 85 -3.54 -0.18 16.88
N SER A 86 -3.08 0.86 16.18
CA SER A 86 -2.02 1.77 16.61
C SER A 86 -2.51 3.14 17.07
N SER A 87 -3.77 3.27 17.52
CA SER A 87 -4.25 4.49 18.21
C SER A 87 -3.53 4.73 19.56
N GLY A 88 -2.65 3.81 19.97
CA GLY A 88 -1.53 4.06 20.87
C GLY A 88 -0.41 3.06 20.56
N CYS A 89 0.83 3.50 20.72
CA CYS A 89 2.08 2.71 20.65
C CYS A 89 2.75 2.61 19.26
N GLU A 90 3.73 3.48 19.11
CA GLU A 90 4.94 3.29 18.32
C GLU A 90 5.47 1.85 18.42
N ARG A 91 5.92 1.28 17.29
CA ARG A 91 6.60 -0.03 17.12
C ARG A 91 5.72 -1.26 16.90
N ASN A 92 5.53 -1.60 15.63
CA ASN A 92 5.40 -3.01 15.21
C ASN A 92 6.28 -3.40 14.02
N TRP A 93 7.24 -2.56 13.60
CA TRP A 93 8.10 -2.86 12.44
C TRP A 93 9.14 -3.96 12.69
N SER A 94 9.36 -4.36 13.96
CA SER A 94 10.20 -5.48 14.37
C SER A 94 9.45 -6.82 14.47
N VAL A 95 8.10 -6.83 14.58
CA VAL A 95 7.35 -8.10 14.61
C VAL A 95 7.38 -8.82 13.25
N PHE A 96 7.61 -8.06 12.18
CA PHE A 96 7.80 -8.58 10.83
C PHE A 96 9.09 -9.38 10.65
N GLU A 97 10.02 -9.37 11.62
CA GLU A 97 11.24 -10.18 11.58
C GLU A 97 11.02 -11.64 12.03
N HIS A 98 9.85 -11.97 12.59
CA HIS A 98 9.65 -13.27 13.27
C HIS A 98 8.58 -14.19 12.66
N ILE A 99 8.11 -13.93 11.44
CA ILE A 99 7.20 -14.87 10.74
C ILE A 99 8.02 -15.59 9.66
N HIS A 100 8.48 -16.81 10.01
CA HIS A 100 9.09 -17.82 9.12
C HIS A 100 8.01 -18.74 8.58
#